data_AF-A0A7X3ZBS2-F1
#
_entry.id   AF-A0A7X3ZBS2-F1
#
_cell.length_a   1.000
_cell.length_b   1.000
_cell.length_c   1.000
_cell.angle_alpha   90.00
_cell.angle_beta   90.00
_cell.angle_gamma   90.00
#
_symmetry.space_group_name_H-M   'P 1'
#
loop_
_entity.id
_entity.type
_entity.pdbx_description
1 polymer ?
#
loop_
_entity_poly.entity_id
_entity_poly.type
_entity_poly.pdbx_seq_one_letter_code
_entity_poly.pdbx_strand_id
1 'polypeptide(L)'
;MASKSLIPPADFVGLDAVTHLCTGGEAPWLKGQSEVYAEFAQYKSSGDRGRRAIYARGERCRQRMGQLWGVPAERIAFTPSSA
;
A
#
# COMPACT_ATOMS: atom_id res chain seq x y z
N MET A 1 -1.62 -19.29 -22.32
CA MET A 1 -2.03 -17.87 -22.42
C MET A 1 -1.09 -17.06 -21.56
N ALA A 2 -0.48 -15.99 -22.09
CA ALA A 2 0.32 -15.09 -21.25
C ALA A 2 -0.61 -14.40 -20.26
N SER A 3 -0.41 -14.65 -18.97
CA SER A 3 -1.14 -13.95 -17.91
C SER A 3 -0.72 -12.48 -17.93
N LYS A 4 -1.67 -11.57 -18.09
CA LYS A 4 -1.41 -10.14 -18.01
C LYS A 4 -1.14 -9.79 -16.54
N SER A 5 0.03 -9.19 -16.27
CA SER A 5 0.37 -8.71 -14.92
C SER A 5 -0.72 -7.77 -14.40
N LEU A 6 -1.10 -7.93 -13.13
CA LEU A 6 -2.07 -7.06 -12.47
C LEU A 6 -1.55 -5.61 -12.34
N ILE A 7 -0.23 -5.45 -12.22
CA ILE A 7 0.47 -4.17 -12.19
C ILE A 7 1.58 -4.21 -13.25
N PRO A 8 1.70 -3.20 -14.12
CA PRO A 8 2.80 -3.09 -15.08
C PRO A 8 4.18 -3.07 -14.39
N PRO A 9 5.19 -3.78 -14.92
CA PRO A 9 6.57 -3.72 -14.39
C PRO A 9 7.13 -2.29 -14.32
N ALA A 10 6.74 -1.44 -15.27
CA ALA A 10 7.14 -0.04 -15.34
C ALA A 10 6.65 0.81 -14.14
N ASP A 11 5.69 0.33 -13.35
CA ASP A 11 5.22 1.05 -12.16
C ASP A 11 6.10 0.80 -10.92
N PHE A 12 7.04 -0.14 -11.02
CA PHE A 12 8.00 -0.43 -9.96
C PHE A 12 9.32 0.31 -10.21
N VAL A 13 10.02 0.65 -9.12
CA VAL A 13 11.34 1.30 -9.19
C VAL A 13 12.41 0.23 -9.43
N GLY A 14 13.29 0.46 -10.41
CA GLY A 14 14.50 -0.35 -10.62
C GLY A 14 14.31 -1.67 -11.35
N LEU A 15 13.19 -1.90 -12.05
CA LEU A 15 12.91 -3.16 -12.75
C LEU A 15 13.20 -3.17 -14.26
N ASP A 16 13.64 -2.05 -14.86
CA ASP A 16 13.72 -1.92 -16.34
C ASP A 16 14.59 -2.99 -17.04
N ALA A 17 15.63 -3.48 -16.36
CA ALA A 17 16.54 -4.50 -16.88
C ALA A 17 16.78 -5.64 -15.87
N VAL A 18 15.86 -5.81 -14.91
CA VAL A 18 16.01 -6.76 -13.79
C VAL A 18 14.82 -7.70 -13.74
N THR A 19 15.11 -9.00 -13.73
CA THR A 19 14.12 -10.02 -13.37
C THR A 19 14.20 -10.25 -11.87
N HIS A 20 13.30 -9.62 -11.10
CA HIS A 20 13.23 -9.81 -9.65
C HIS A 20 12.57 -11.15 -9.31
N LEU A 21 13.34 -12.07 -8.73
CA LEU A 21 12.85 -13.42 -8.35
C LEU A 21 12.56 -13.54 -6.83
N CYS A 22 12.85 -12.48 -6.05
CA CYS A 22 12.86 -12.53 -4.58
C CYS A 22 11.68 -11.79 -3.92
N THR A 23 10.54 -11.65 -4.60
CA THR A 23 9.35 -10.92 -4.10
C THR A 23 8.78 -11.49 -2.78
N GLY A 24 9.03 -12.77 -2.49
CA GLY A 24 8.59 -13.40 -1.24
C GLY A 24 9.31 -12.86 0.01
N GLY A 25 10.52 -12.33 -0.13
CA GLY A 25 11.23 -11.65 0.95
C GLY A 25 10.86 -10.17 1.00
N GLU A 26 11.14 -9.46 -0.09
CA GLU A 26 10.78 -8.05 -0.23
C GLU A 26 10.35 -7.74 -1.67
N ALA A 27 9.19 -7.11 -1.80
CA ALA A 27 8.67 -6.70 -3.10
C ALA A 27 9.35 -5.40 -3.57
N PRO A 28 9.58 -5.22 -4.88
CA PRO A 28 10.07 -3.95 -5.41
C PRO A 28 9.15 -2.78 -5.05
N TRP A 29 9.73 -1.61 -4.83
CA TRP A 29 8.97 -0.41 -4.48
C TRP A 29 8.04 0.01 -5.61
N LEU A 30 6.75 0.17 -5.31
CA LEU A 30 5.77 0.72 -6.25
C LEU A 30 5.86 2.24 -6.26
N LYS A 31 6.03 2.88 -7.42
CA LYS A 31 6.19 4.33 -7.57
C LYS A 31 5.09 5.14 -6.86
N GLY A 32 3.85 4.66 -6.91
CA GLY A 32 2.71 5.30 -6.22
C GLY A 32 2.84 5.38 -4.70
N GLN A 33 3.69 4.55 -4.06
CA GLN A 33 3.95 4.67 -2.62
C GLN A 33 4.63 6.00 -2.28
N SER A 34 5.51 6.50 -3.15
CA SER A 34 6.17 7.80 -2.95
C SER A 34 5.17 8.95 -2.84
N GLU A 35 4.09 8.92 -3.63
CA GLU A 35 3.00 9.89 -3.56
C GLU A 35 2.26 9.81 -2.22
N VAL A 36 2.00 8.59 -1.73
CA VAL A 36 1.33 8.37 -0.43
C VAL A 36 2.17 8.89 0.72
N TYR A 37 3.50 8.68 0.69
CA TYR A 37 4.40 9.21 1.72
C TYR A 37 4.46 10.74 1.71
N ALA A 38 4.46 11.36 0.51
CA ALA A 38 4.38 12.81 0.39
C ALA A 38 3.06 13.37 0.95
N GLU A 39 1.92 12.75 0.63
CA GLU A 39 0.61 13.10 1.17
C GLU A 39 0.57 12.95 2.70
N PHE A 40 1.12 11.85 3.23
CA PHE A 40 1.22 11.63 4.67
C PHE A 40 2.04 12.72 5.37
N ALA A 41 3.17 13.16 4.79
CA ALA A 41 4.00 14.23 5.35
C ALA A 41 3.24 15.56 5.44
N GLN A 42 2.41 15.88 4.45
CA GLN A 42 1.53 17.05 4.46
C GLN A 42 0.49 16.95 5.59
N TYR A 43 -0.19 15.80 5.73
CA TYR A 43 -1.15 15.59 6.81
C TYR A 43 -0.49 15.68 8.18
N LYS A 44 0.66 15.04 8.38
CA LYS A 44 1.38 15.08 9.66
C LYS A 44 1.74 16.51 10.09
N SER A 45 1.92 17.41 9.14
CA SER A 45 2.22 18.83 9.38
C SER A 45 0.97 19.71 9.59
N SER A 46 -0.24 19.17 9.39
CA SER A 46 -1.51 19.92 9.38
C SER A 46 -2.31 19.83 10.69
N GLY A 47 -1.68 19.44 11.79
CA GLY A 47 -2.32 19.33 13.11
C GLY A 47 -3.51 18.36 13.15
N ASP A 48 -4.56 18.71 13.88
CA ASP A 48 -5.72 17.83 14.08
C ASP A 48 -6.43 17.47 12.77
N ARG A 49 -6.58 18.43 11.84
CA ARG A 49 -7.18 18.19 10.52
C ARG A 49 -6.43 17.08 9.77
N GLY A 50 -5.10 17.14 9.79
CA GLY A 50 -4.27 16.12 9.16
C GLY A 50 -4.33 14.77 9.87
N ARG A 51 -4.33 14.76 11.20
CA ARG A 51 -4.52 13.55 11.99
C ARG A 51 -5.84 12.83 11.64
N ARG A 52 -6.95 13.58 11.53
CA ARG A 52 -8.24 13.02 11.10
C ARG A 52 -8.18 12.43 9.69
N ALA A 53 -7.47 13.06 8.77
CA ALA A 53 -7.28 12.55 7.41
C ALA A 53 -6.49 11.23 7.37
N ILE A 54 -5.44 11.12 8.21
CA ILE A 54 -4.65 9.88 8.36
C ILE A 54 -5.55 8.74 8.85
N TYR A 55 -6.33 8.96 9.92
CA TYR A 55 -7.25 7.93 10.43
C TYR A 55 -8.32 7.54 9.41
N ALA A 56 -8.91 8.52 8.72
CA ALA A 56 -9.89 8.25 7.66
C ALA A 56 -9.28 7.40 6.52
N ARG A 57 -8.01 7.64 6.15
CA ARG A 57 -7.31 6.83 5.15
C ARG A 57 -7.06 5.41 5.65
N GLY A 58 -6.65 5.25 6.91
CA GLY A 58 -6.50 3.95 7.56
C GLY A 58 -7.81 3.15 7.55
N GLU A 59 -8.94 3.79 7.85
CA GLU A 59 -10.25 3.12 7.88
C GLU A 59 -10.72 2.70 6.48
N ARG A 60 -10.52 3.56 5.46
CA ARG A 60 -10.76 3.16 4.06
C ARG A 60 -9.91 1.96 3.64
N CYS A 61 -8.66 1.89 4.11
CA CYS A 61 -7.80 0.74 3.86
C CYS A 61 -8.38 -0.53 4.50
N ARG A 62 -8.82 -0.44 5.77
CA ARG A 62 -9.43 -1.54 6.51
C ARG A 62 -10.67 -2.10 5.81
N GLN A 63 -11.54 -1.22 5.32
CA GLN A 63 -12.73 -1.59 4.53
C GLN A 63 -12.38 -2.37 3.26
N ARG A 64 -11.36 -1.91 2.51
CA ARG A 64 -10.89 -2.59 1.29
C ARG A 64 -10.28 -3.96 1.60
N MET A 65 -9.55 -4.08 2.71
CA MET A 65 -9.02 -5.38 3.16
C MET A 65 -10.13 -6.35 3.55
N GLY A 66 -11.16 -5.87 4.25
CA GLY A 66 -12.35 -6.67 4.56
C GLY A 66 -13.04 -7.19 3.30
N GLN A 67 -13.21 -6.34 2.28
CA GLN A 67 -13.73 -6.74 0.97
C GLN A 67 -12.85 -7.78 0.28
N LEU A 68 -11.52 -7.58 0.29
CA LEU A 68 -10.56 -8.50 -0.32
C LEU A 68 -10.59 -9.89 0.33
N TRP A 69 -10.76 -9.95 1.66
CA TRP A 69 -10.75 -11.21 2.43
C TRP A 69 -12.13 -11.80 2.68
N GLY A 70 -13.21 -11.11 2.27
CA GLY A 70 -14.59 -11.56 2.51
C GLY A 70 -15.01 -11.53 3.98
N VAL A 71 -14.49 -10.59 4.77
CA VAL A 71 -14.80 -10.45 6.21
C VAL A 71 -15.18 -8.99 6.55
N PRO A 72 -15.92 -8.75 7.65
CA PRO A 72 -16.16 -7.40 8.13
C PRO A 72 -14.86 -6.65 8.45
N ALA A 73 -14.82 -5.34 8.20
CA ALA A 73 -13.62 -4.52 8.38
C ALA A 73 -13.13 -4.54 9.84
N GLU A 74 -14.04 -4.65 10.80
CA GLU A 74 -13.77 -4.69 12.24
C GLU A 74 -12.94 -5.93 12.65
N ARG A 75 -12.87 -6.95 11.79
CA ARG A 75 -12.02 -8.14 11.98
C ARG A 75 -10.60 -7.98 11.45
N ILE A 76 -10.29 -6.87 10.79
CA ILE A 76 -8.96 -6.59 10.26
C ILE A 76 -8.21 -5.74 11.28
N ALA A 77 -7.01 -6.16 11.68
CA ALA A 77 -6.06 -5.35 12.43
C ALA A 77 -4.80 -5.09 11.58
N PHE A 78 -4.16 -3.94 11.76
CA PHE A 78 -2.90 -3.62 11.09
C PHE A 78 -1.75 -3.71 12.09
N THR A 79 -0.75 -4.51 11.76
CA THR A 79 0.53 -4.65 12.48
C THR A 79 1.67 -4.19 11.57
N PRO A 80 2.83 -3.77 12.12
CA PRO A 80 3.95 -3.30 11.30
C PRO A 80 4.61 -4.41 10.47
N SER A 81 4.53 -5.66 10.92
CA SER A 81 5.03 -6.85 10.23
C SER A 81 4.24 -8.10 10.65
N SER A 82 4.53 -9.24 10.02
CA SER A 82 3.92 -10.54 10.31
C SER A 82 4.58 -11.33 11.45
N ALA A 83 5.86 -11.10 11.72
CA ALA A 83 6.66 -11.64 12.82
C ALA A 83 7.99 -10.87 12.91
#